data_AF-A0A2G2VWQ0-F1
#
_entry.id   AF-A0A2G2VWQ0-F1
#
_cell.length_a   1.000
_cell.length_b   1.000
_cell.length_c   1.000
_cell.angle_alpha   90.00
_cell.angle_beta   90.00
_cell.angle_gamma   90.00
#
_symmetry.space_group_name_H-M   'P 1'
#
loop_
_entity.id
_entity.type
_entity.pdbx_description
1 polymer ?
#
loop_
_entity_poly.entity_id
_entity_poly.type
_entity_poly.pdbx_seq_one_letter_code
_entity_poly.pdbx_strand_id
1 'polypeptide(L)'
;MFVRVCYSNFCIIEGPETVQDFGQMQFQEIQDNIRSRRNKIFLLMEEVRRLRIQQRLKNSNTRAETGVDENEMPDIPSTIPFLPNMTPKTLKQLYLTSFSLIAGIMVFGGLLAPILELKLGLGGTSYEDFIRNLHLPMQLSQVDPIVASFSGGAVGVISALMLIEANNVVQQEKKMCKYCHGSGYLACARCSASGKCLYTEPISVNGSYQPLRVPSLKRCANCSGIGKSRRKTREPKEETVTLGPATREGELVFGVAHIFASFNDTFIHVTDLSGRETMVRITGGMKVKADRDESSPYAAMLAAQDVSQRCKELGINALHIKLRATGGNKTKTPGPGAQSALRALARSGMKIGRIEDVTPIPTDSTRRKGGRRGRRL
;
A
#
# COMPACT_ATOMS: atom_id res chain seq x y z
N MET A 1 42.26 31.44 -10.79
CA MET A 1 43.16 32.45 -10.21
C MET A 1 43.81 31.83 -8.98
N PHE A 2 45.11 31.55 -9.10
CA PHE A 2 46.10 31.03 -8.13
C PHE A 2 45.64 30.33 -6.84
N VAL A 3 45.77 28.98 -6.83
CA VAL A 3 45.94 28.21 -5.59
C VAL A 3 47.46 28.13 -5.31
N ARG A 4 47.94 28.93 -4.37
CA ARG A 4 49.33 28.83 -3.87
C ARG A 4 49.31 27.92 -2.64
N VAL A 5 49.79 26.69 -2.80
CA VAL A 5 49.94 25.74 -1.68
C VAL A 5 51.14 26.19 -0.85
N CYS A 6 50.90 26.82 0.30
CA CYS A 6 51.93 27.04 1.32
C CYS A 6 52.00 25.81 2.23
N TYR A 7 53.13 25.10 2.16
CA TYR A 7 53.51 24.07 3.11
C TYR A 7 53.88 24.73 4.44
N SER A 8 52.96 24.77 5.41
CA SER A 8 53.24 24.58 6.86
C SER A 8 52.09 24.89 7.80
N ASN A 9 51.02 25.60 7.39
CA ASN A 9 49.83 25.79 8.22
C ASN A 9 48.58 25.77 7.33
N PHE A 10 47.57 24.98 7.71
CA PHE A 10 46.26 24.98 7.05
C PHE A 10 45.55 26.30 7.41
N CYS A 11 45.05 27.07 6.44
CA CYS A 11 44.22 28.27 6.65
C CYS A 11 42.88 28.12 5.89
N ILE A 12 41.76 28.57 6.44
CA ILE A 12 40.48 28.72 5.71
C ILE A 12 40.30 30.18 5.30
N ILE A 13 39.97 30.41 4.03
CA ILE A 13 39.54 31.72 3.50
C ILE A 13 38.00 31.77 3.64
N GLU A 14 37.47 32.59 4.54
CA GLU A 14 36.01 32.80 4.68
C GLU A 14 35.49 33.96 3.81
N GLY A 15 36.38 34.84 3.35
CA GLY A 15 36.07 35.96 2.46
C GLY A 15 37.35 36.56 1.85
N PRO A 16 37.24 37.56 0.95
CA PRO A 16 38.39 38.16 0.27
C PRO A 16 39.38 38.85 1.23
N GLU A 17 38.97 39.20 2.45
CA GLU A 17 39.78 39.99 3.40
C GLU A 17 40.01 39.32 4.75
N THR A 18 39.48 38.13 5.01
CA THR A 18 39.59 37.46 6.33
C THR A 18 40.24 36.08 6.19
N VAL A 19 41.52 36.02 6.54
CA VAL A 19 42.29 34.78 6.72
C VAL A 19 42.50 34.59 8.22
N GLN A 20 41.95 33.53 8.81
CA GLN A 20 42.18 33.17 10.21
C GLN A 20 42.98 31.87 10.30
N ASP A 21 43.99 31.86 11.15
CA ASP A 21 44.83 30.70 11.44
C ASP A 21 44.15 29.76 12.44
N PHE A 22 44.05 28.47 12.10
CA PHE A 22 43.39 27.46 12.94
C PHE A 22 44.03 27.28 14.32
N GLY A 23 45.32 27.61 14.45
CA GLY A 23 46.05 27.43 15.71
C GLY A 23 45.54 28.31 16.86
N GLN A 24 44.77 29.36 16.56
CA GLN A 24 44.27 30.31 17.56
C GLN A 24 42.77 30.13 17.87
N MET A 25 42.07 29.26 17.14
CA MET A 25 40.62 29.09 17.26
C MET A 25 40.26 27.99 18.26
N GLN A 26 39.24 28.23 19.10
CA GLN A 26 38.80 27.24 20.07
C GLN A 26 38.11 26.05 19.37
N PHE A 27 38.33 24.84 19.88
CA PHE A 27 37.82 23.60 19.28
C PHE A 27 36.28 23.59 19.13
N GLN A 28 35.58 24.24 20.06
CA GLN A 28 34.12 24.36 20.05
C GLN A 28 33.61 25.16 18.84
N GLU A 29 34.26 26.30 18.54
CA GLU A 29 33.90 27.17 17.41
C GLU A 29 34.14 26.48 16.06
N ILE A 30 35.23 25.70 15.95
CA ILE A 30 35.51 24.89 14.76
C ILE A 30 34.40 23.87 14.53
N GLN A 31 33.96 23.19 15.59
CA GLN A 31 32.91 22.17 15.50
C GLN A 31 31.56 22.77 15.09
N ASP A 32 31.22 23.94 15.63
CA ASP A 32 29.97 24.63 15.30
C ASP A 32 30.00 25.23 13.89
N ASN A 33 31.15 25.75 13.43
CA ASN A 33 31.32 26.17 12.03
C ASN A 33 31.19 25.00 11.05
N ILE A 34 31.79 23.84 11.35
CA ILE A 34 31.65 22.63 10.52
C ILE A 34 30.19 22.16 10.49
N ARG A 35 29.50 22.17 11.63
CA ARG A 35 28.10 21.76 11.74
C ARG A 35 27.17 22.72 10.97
N SER A 36 27.38 24.03 11.10
CA SER A 36 26.65 25.07 10.36
C SER A 36 26.83 24.93 8.85
N ARG A 37 28.07 24.72 8.37
CA ARG A 37 28.37 24.50 6.95
C ARG A 37 27.71 23.23 6.41
N ARG A 38 27.73 22.13 7.16
CA ARG A 38 27.02 20.89 6.76
C ARG A 38 25.52 21.12 6.60
N ASN A 39 24.90 21.84 7.53
CA ASN A 39 23.47 22.16 7.46
C ASN A 39 23.14 23.07 6.28
N LYS A 40 23.99 24.07 5.99
CA LYS A 40 23.80 24.98 4.85
C LYS A 40 23.98 24.27 3.51
N ILE A 41 24.99 23.40 3.37
CA ILE A 41 25.19 22.59 2.16
C ILE A 41 24.03 21.61 1.96
N PHE A 42 23.53 21.00 3.04
CA PHE A 42 22.38 20.11 2.98
C PHE A 42 21.13 20.85 2.49
N LEU A 43 20.83 22.03 3.05
CA LEU A 43 19.70 22.86 2.62
C LEU A 43 19.83 23.27 1.15
N LEU A 44 21.01 23.73 0.71
CA LEU A 44 21.25 24.11 -0.68
C LEU A 44 21.14 22.91 -1.63
N MET A 45 21.60 21.72 -1.24
CA MET A 45 21.45 20.49 -2.03
C MET A 45 19.98 20.06 -2.16
N GLU A 46 19.19 20.19 -1.10
CA GLU A 46 17.75 19.89 -1.12
C GLU A 46 17.00 20.91 -1.99
N GLU A 47 17.41 22.19 -1.97
CA GLU A 47 16.84 23.25 -2.79
C GLU A 47 17.19 23.06 -4.28
N VAL A 48 18.44 22.73 -4.62
CA VAL A 48 18.85 22.36 -5.99
C VAL A 48 18.10 21.12 -6.49
N ARG A 49 17.86 20.13 -5.63
CA ARG A 49 17.03 18.97 -5.96
C ARG A 49 15.60 19.39 -6.29
N ARG A 50 14.99 20.26 -5.48
CA ARG A 50 13.63 20.75 -5.66
C ARG A 50 13.48 21.56 -6.95
N LEU A 51 14.43 22.47 -7.22
CA LEU A 51 14.46 23.28 -8.43
C LEU A 51 14.64 22.43 -9.69
N ARG A 52 15.48 21.39 -9.65
CA ARG A 52 15.67 20.46 -10.78
C ARG A 52 14.41 19.65 -11.09
N ILE A 53 13.62 19.31 -10.07
CA ILE A 53 12.32 18.63 -10.24
C ILE A 53 11.29 19.61 -10.83
N GLN A 54 11.22 20.84 -10.32
CA GLN A 54 10.30 21.87 -10.83
C GLN A 54 10.59 22.24 -12.29
N GLN A 55 11.86 22.40 -12.66
CA GLN A 55 12.25 22.74 -14.03
C GLN A 55 11.92 21.60 -15.01
N ARG A 56 12.03 20.34 -14.59
CA ARG A 56 11.66 19.18 -15.42
C ARG A 56 10.15 18.95 -15.53
N LEU A 57 9.38 19.21 -14.47
CA LEU A 57 7.91 19.22 -14.54
C LEU A 57 7.39 20.35 -15.41
N LYS A 58 8.01 21.53 -15.33
CA LYS A 58 7.70 22.65 -16.22
C LYS A 58 8.00 22.29 -17.68
N ASN A 59 9.14 21.64 -17.94
CA ASN A 59 9.51 21.13 -19.27
C ASN A 59 8.62 19.98 -19.75
N SER A 60 8.13 19.09 -18.88
CA SER A 60 7.19 18.02 -19.27
C SER A 60 5.80 18.58 -19.60
N ASN A 61 5.35 19.60 -18.85
CA ASN A 61 4.08 20.28 -19.14
C ASN A 61 4.14 21.04 -20.46
N THR A 62 5.27 21.71 -20.77
CA THR A 62 5.46 22.34 -22.10
C THR A 62 5.52 21.31 -23.23
N ARG A 63 6.05 20.11 -22.96
CA ARG A 63 6.09 19.00 -23.92
C ARG A 63 4.72 18.32 -24.11
N ALA A 64 3.83 18.41 -23.12
CA ALA A 64 2.44 17.97 -23.23
C ALA A 64 1.57 18.97 -24.03
N GLU A 65 1.97 20.25 -24.11
CA GLU A 65 1.30 21.27 -24.93
C GLU A 65 1.73 21.22 -26.41
N THR A 66 2.92 20.68 -26.71
CA THR A 66 3.36 20.39 -28.09
C THR A 66 3.05 18.94 -28.45
N GLY A 67 1.92 18.69 -29.12
CA GLY A 67 1.41 17.35 -29.46
C GLY A 67 2.29 16.52 -30.39
N VAL A 68 3.40 15.97 -29.87
CA VAL A 68 4.20 14.91 -30.49
C VAL A 68 4.32 13.76 -29.49
N ASP A 69 3.47 12.77 -29.71
CA ASP A 69 3.22 11.60 -28.87
C ASP A 69 4.23 10.49 -29.22
N GLU A 70 5.45 10.52 -28.65
CA GLU A 70 6.37 9.36 -28.71
C GLU A 70 7.21 9.26 -27.43
N ASN A 71 6.63 8.58 -26.43
CA ASN A 71 7.36 7.76 -25.46
C ASN A 71 6.42 6.64 -25.05
N GLU A 72 6.27 5.64 -25.92
CA GLU A 72 5.49 4.44 -25.67
C GLU A 72 5.93 3.77 -24.37
N MET A 73 4.94 3.53 -23.51
CA MET A 73 5.08 2.80 -22.27
C MET A 73 5.42 1.33 -22.59
N PRO A 74 6.38 0.69 -21.90
CA PRO A 74 6.74 -0.68 -22.19
C PRO A 74 5.54 -1.63 -22.03
N ASP A 75 5.32 -2.43 -23.05
CA ASP A 75 4.23 -3.39 -23.19
C ASP A 75 4.11 -4.34 -21.99
N ILE A 76 2.95 -4.33 -21.34
CA ILE A 76 2.64 -5.25 -20.25
C ILE A 76 1.95 -6.49 -20.84
N PRO A 77 2.48 -7.70 -20.61
CA PRO A 77 1.86 -8.93 -21.09
C PRO A 77 0.58 -9.24 -20.30
N SER A 78 -0.47 -9.63 -21.03
CA SER A 78 -1.75 -10.09 -20.46
C SER A 78 -1.57 -11.42 -19.71
N THR A 79 -2.43 -11.67 -18.72
CA THR A 79 -2.40 -12.93 -17.91
C THR A 79 -3.18 -14.07 -18.58
N ILE A 80 -4.00 -13.74 -19.59
CA ILE A 80 -4.86 -14.68 -20.31
C ILE A 80 -4.15 -15.15 -21.58
N PRO A 81 -4.01 -16.47 -21.82
CA PRO A 81 -3.46 -16.96 -23.08
C PRO A 81 -4.30 -16.45 -24.27
N PHE A 82 -3.64 -15.96 -25.32
CA PHE A 82 -4.20 -15.45 -26.59
C PHE A 82 -4.63 -13.97 -26.68
N LEU A 83 -4.44 -13.14 -25.66
CA LEU A 83 -4.75 -11.69 -25.73
C LEU A 83 -3.50 -10.81 -25.97
N PRO A 84 -3.53 -9.83 -26.91
CA PRO A 84 -2.40 -8.94 -27.19
C PRO A 84 -2.02 -8.04 -25.99
N ASN A 85 -0.81 -7.47 -26.04
CA ASN A 85 -0.20 -6.67 -24.97
C ASN A 85 -1.03 -5.40 -24.63
N MET A 86 -1.04 -4.99 -23.35
CA MET A 86 -1.98 -3.99 -22.84
C MET A 86 -1.37 -2.60 -22.59
N THR A 87 -2.06 -1.57 -23.09
CA THR A 87 -1.97 -0.15 -22.73
C THR A 87 -3.31 0.34 -22.15
N PRO A 88 -3.36 1.48 -21.42
CA PRO A 88 -4.63 2.03 -20.94
C PRO A 88 -5.62 2.40 -22.06
N LYS A 89 -5.12 2.67 -23.27
CA LYS A 89 -5.94 2.91 -24.47
C LYS A 89 -6.54 1.59 -24.99
N THR A 90 -5.78 0.50 -24.99
CA THR A 90 -6.27 -0.83 -25.43
C THR A 90 -7.18 -1.50 -24.41
N LEU A 91 -7.09 -1.19 -23.11
CA LEU A 91 -8.03 -1.67 -22.10
C LEU A 91 -9.46 -1.22 -22.43
N LYS A 92 -9.66 0.06 -22.74
CA LYS A 92 -10.98 0.57 -23.16
C LYS A 92 -11.49 -0.14 -24.41
N GLN A 93 -10.59 -0.43 -25.35
CA GLN A 93 -10.91 -1.17 -26.56
C GLN A 93 -11.30 -2.63 -26.27
N LEU A 94 -10.64 -3.27 -25.31
CA LEU A 94 -10.93 -4.64 -24.86
C LEU A 94 -12.26 -4.74 -24.13
N TYR A 95 -12.60 -3.77 -23.28
CA TYR A 95 -13.94 -3.69 -22.69
C TYR A 95 -15.01 -3.58 -23.78
N LEU A 96 -14.80 -2.73 -24.79
CA LEU A 96 -15.73 -2.58 -25.90
C LEU A 96 -15.90 -3.88 -26.71
N THR A 97 -14.81 -4.60 -27.01
CA THR A 97 -14.89 -5.89 -27.73
C THR A 97 -15.51 -7.00 -26.88
N SER A 98 -15.22 -7.06 -25.58
CA SER A 98 -15.86 -8.01 -24.66
C SER A 98 -17.37 -7.76 -24.54
N PHE A 99 -17.78 -6.49 -24.51
CA PHE A 99 -19.18 -6.09 -24.45
C PHE A 99 -19.91 -6.44 -25.76
N SER A 100 -19.28 -6.20 -26.92
CA SER A 100 -19.85 -6.61 -28.20
C SER A 100 -19.97 -8.13 -28.33
N LEU A 101 -19.00 -8.90 -27.81
CA LEU A 101 -19.05 -10.37 -27.80
C LEU A 101 -20.16 -10.90 -26.89
N ILE A 102 -20.29 -10.37 -25.67
CA ILE A 102 -21.37 -10.74 -24.74
C ILE A 102 -22.73 -10.39 -25.34
N ALA A 103 -22.88 -9.18 -25.92
CA ALA A 103 -24.10 -8.79 -26.60
C ALA A 103 -24.42 -9.72 -27.78
N GLY A 104 -23.42 -10.12 -28.57
CA GLY A 104 -23.58 -11.09 -29.65
C GLY A 104 -24.04 -12.47 -29.16
N ILE A 105 -23.45 -12.99 -28.07
CA ILE A 105 -23.85 -14.27 -27.46
C ILE A 105 -25.29 -14.20 -26.93
N MET A 106 -25.67 -13.08 -26.30
CA MET A 106 -27.02 -12.87 -25.78
C MET A 106 -28.06 -12.73 -26.90
N VAL A 107 -27.73 -12.06 -28.02
CA VAL A 107 -28.62 -11.93 -29.17
C VAL A 107 -28.74 -13.26 -29.94
N PHE A 108 -27.62 -13.97 -30.12
CA PHE A 108 -27.62 -15.27 -30.79
C PHE A 108 -28.36 -16.33 -29.97
N GLY A 109 -28.07 -16.44 -28.68
CA GLY A 109 -28.74 -17.38 -27.78
C GLY A 109 -30.18 -17.00 -27.47
N GLY A 110 -30.46 -15.72 -27.17
CA GLY A 110 -31.78 -15.30 -26.71
C GLY A 110 -32.81 -15.05 -27.80
N LEU A 111 -32.39 -14.66 -29.02
CA LEU A 111 -33.32 -14.29 -30.10
C LEU A 111 -33.17 -15.19 -31.32
N LEU A 112 -31.95 -15.46 -31.80
CA LEU A 112 -31.76 -16.19 -33.06
C LEU A 112 -31.96 -17.70 -32.90
N ALA A 113 -31.45 -18.31 -31.84
CA ALA A 113 -31.61 -19.74 -31.57
C ALA A 113 -33.10 -20.19 -31.54
N PRO A 114 -33.99 -19.55 -30.75
CA PRO A 114 -35.41 -19.95 -30.74
C PRO A 114 -36.12 -19.72 -32.08
N ILE A 115 -35.73 -18.70 -32.85
CA ILE A 115 -36.32 -18.43 -34.18
C ILE A 115 -35.85 -19.46 -35.23
N LEU A 116 -34.57 -19.85 -35.18
CA LEU A 116 -33.99 -20.83 -36.09
C LEU A 116 -34.53 -22.25 -35.82
N GLU A 117 -34.78 -22.59 -34.56
CA GLU A 117 -35.39 -23.87 -34.18
C GLU A 117 -36.83 -23.99 -34.72
N LEU A 118 -37.61 -22.90 -34.69
CA LEU A 118 -38.95 -22.85 -35.27
C LEU A 118 -38.97 -22.87 -36.81
N LYS A 119 -37.88 -22.47 -37.48
CA LYS A 119 -37.84 -22.34 -38.95
C LYS A 119 -37.07 -23.41 -39.71
N LEU A 120 -36.05 -24.05 -39.13
CA LEU A 120 -35.11 -24.89 -39.87
C LEU A 120 -35.19 -26.40 -39.55
N GLY A 121 -35.96 -26.84 -38.55
CA GLY A 121 -36.33 -28.25 -38.38
C GLY A 121 -35.14 -29.24 -38.40
N LEU A 122 -33.96 -28.81 -37.94
CA LEU A 122 -32.74 -29.60 -37.93
C LEU A 122 -32.55 -30.23 -36.54
N GLY A 123 -33.29 -31.30 -36.29
CA GLY A 123 -33.22 -32.10 -35.06
C GLY A 123 -34.60 -32.66 -34.70
N GLY A 124 -34.75 -33.99 -34.75
CA GLY A 124 -36.04 -34.65 -34.57
C GLY A 124 -36.77 -34.28 -33.29
N THR A 125 -38.11 -34.24 -33.37
CA THR A 125 -39.12 -33.84 -32.36
C THR A 125 -38.77 -32.57 -31.60
N SER A 126 -39.59 -31.54 -31.76
CA SER A 126 -39.40 -30.27 -31.03
C SER A 126 -39.25 -30.54 -29.53
N TYR A 127 -38.46 -29.74 -28.80
CA TYR A 127 -38.29 -29.91 -27.35
C TYR A 127 -39.65 -29.90 -26.60
N GLU A 128 -40.63 -29.21 -27.18
CA GLU A 128 -42.04 -29.25 -26.78
C GLU A 128 -42.65 -30.66 -26.88
N ASP A 129 -42.42 -31.39 -27.99
CA ASP A 129 -42.88 -32.78 -28.18
C ASP A 129 -42.22 -33.73 -27.18
N PHE A 130 -40.93 -33.53 -26.87
CA PHE A 130 -40.22 -34.30 -25.84
C PHE A 130 -40.80 -34.08 -24.43
N ILE A 131 -41.09 -32.83 -24.08
CA ILE A 131 -41.73 -32.45 -22.80
C ILE A 131 -43.16 -33.01 -22.71
N ARG A 132 -43.92 -32.94 -23.81
CA ARG A 132 -45.26 -33.53 -23.90
C ARG A 132 -45.24 -35.05 -23.73
N ASN A 133 -44.29 -35.75 -24.35
CA ASN A 133 -44.13 -37.20 -24.22
C ASN A 133 -43.77 -37.63 -22.78
N LEU A 134 -43.00 -36.82 -22.06
CA LEU A 134 -42.63 -37.06 -20.67
C LEU A 134 -43.66 -36.55 -19.64
N HIS A 135 -44.79 -36.00 -20.08
CA HIS A 135 -45.84 -35.42 -19.22
C HIS A 135 -45.31 -34.35 -18.25
N LEU A 136 -44.29 -33.60 -18.66
CA LEU A 136 -43.75 -32.51 -17.87
C LEU A 136 -44.59 -31.22 -18.06
N PRO A 137 -44.65 -30.33 -17.06
CA PRO A 137 -45.39 -29.08 -17.20
C PRO A 137 -44.79 -28.23 -18.32
N MET A 138 -45.65 -27.77 -19.25
CA MET A 138 -45.30 -26.97 -20.43
C MET A 138 -44.52 -25.68 -20.13
N GLN A 139 -44.46 -25.26 -18.88
CA GLN A 139 -43.64 -24.12 -18.43
C GLN A 139 -42.14 -24.37 -18.64
N LEU A 140 -41.68 -25.63 -18.67
CA LEU A 140 -40.27 -25.95 -18.94
C LEU A 140 -39.87 -25.80 -20.41
N SER A 141 -40.82 -25.79 -21.36
CA SER A 141 -40.48 -25.64 -22.79
C SER A 141 -40.17 -24.20 -23.19
N GLN A 142 -40.36 -23.24 -22.29
CA GLN A 142 -40.14 -21.82 -22.58
C GLN A 142 -38.66 -21.42 -22.53
N VAL A 143 -37.79 -22.23 -21.93
CA VAL A 143 -36.37 -21.93 -21.80
C VAL A 143 -35.56 -23.17 -22.12
N ASP A 144 -34.90 -23.20 -23.28
CA ASP A 144 -34.05 -24.33 -23.65
C ASP A 144 -32.85 -24.42 -22.69
N PRO A 145 -32.69 -25.51 -21.94
CA PRO A 145 -31.62 -25.63 -20.94
C PRO A 145 -30.24 -25.63 -21.58
N ILE A 146 -30.13 -26.05 -22.85
CA ILE A 146 -28.88 -26.04 -23.63
C ILE A 146 -28.47 -24.60 -23.96
N VAL A 147 -29.41 -23.77 -24.41
CA VAL A 147 -29.14 -22.37 -24.75
C VAL A 147 -28.90 -21.54 -23.49
N ALA A 148 -29.65 -21.79 -22.41
CA ALA A 148 -29.46 -21.14 -21.12
C ALA A 148 -28.10 -21.51 -20.49
N SER A 149 -27.67 -22.77 -20.59
CA SER A 149 -26.37 -23.21 -20.08
C SER A 149 -25.20 -22.69 -20.92
N PHE A 150 -25.32 -22.66 -22.25
CA PHE A 150 -24.27 -22.17 -23.14
C PHE A 150 -24.07 -20.65 -23.02
N SER A 151 -25.15 -19.88 -23.06
CA SER A 151 -25.11 -18.42 -22.92
C SER A 151 -24.70 -17.98 -21.51
N GLY A 152 -25.26 -18.59 -20.46
CA GLY A 152 -24.92 -18.28 -19.08
C GLY A 152 -23.47 -18.65 -18.72
N GLY A 153 -22.99 -19.81 -19.17
CA GLY A 153 -21.62 -20.26 -18.94
C GLY A 153 -20.58 -19.38 -19.63
N ALA A 154 -20.78 -19.10 -20.92
CA ALA A 154 -19.84 -18.28 -21.69
C ALA A 154 -19.77 -16.84 -21.16
N VAL A 155 -20.93 -16.21 -20.88
CA VAL A 155 -20.96 -14.84 -20.34
C VAL A 155 -20.36 -14.78 -18.95
N GLY A 156 -20.58 -15.80 -18.11
CA GLY A 156 -20.00 -15.89 -16.77
C GLY A 156 -18.47 -15.98 -16.79
N VAL A 157 -17.90 -16.83 -17.64
CA VAL A 157 -16.44 -16.99 -17.78
C VAL A 157 -15.79 -15.71 -18.31
N ILE A 158 -16.35 -15.10 -19.36
CA ILE A 158 -15.82 -13.86 -19.94
C ILE A 158 -15.87 -12.73 -18.90
N SER A 159 -16.98 -12.60 -18.16
CA SER A 159 -17.14 -11.56 -17.12
C SER A 159 -16.17 -11.73 -15.96
N ALA A 160 -15.94 -12.97 -15.52
CA ALA A 160 -14.99 -13.27 -14.45
C ALA A 160 -13.54 -12.95 -14.87
N LEU A 161 -13.15 -13.34 -16.09
CA LEU A 161 -11.82 -13.03 -16.64
C LEU A 161 -11.60 -11.52 -16.76
N MET A 162 -12.60 -10.77 -17.24
CA MET A 162 -12.54 -9.31 -17.32
C MET A 162 -12.32 -8.64 -15.95
N LEU A 163 -13.02 -9.11 -14.91
CA LEU A 163 -12.87 -8.58 -13.55
C LEU A 163 -11.47 -8.85 -12.97
N ILE A 164 -10.90 -10.02 -13.25
CA ILE A 164 -9.54 -10.36 -12.83
C ILE A 164 -8.52 -9.44 -13.51
N GLU A 165 -8.65 -9.21 -14.82
CA GLU A 165 -7.77 -8.31 -15.56
C GLU A 165 -7.90 -6.85 -15.09
N ALA A 166 -9.12 -6.37 -14.84
CA ALA A 166 -9.37 -5.04 -14.29
C ALA A 166 -8.62 -4.80 -12.99
N ASN A 167 -8.76 -5.75 -12.06
CA ASN A 167 -8.11 -5.70 -10.76
C ASN A 167 -6.59 -5.77 -10.88
N ASN A 168 -6.07 -6.58 -11.80
CA ASN A 168 -4.63 -6.68 -12.06
C ASN A 168 -4.06 -5.36 -12.58
N VAL A 169 -4.74 -4.70 -13.52
CA VAL A 169 -4.30 -3.40 -14.06
C VAL A 169 -4.32 -2.32 -12.99
N VAL A 170 -5.40 -2.23 -12.18
CA VAL A 170 -5.46 -1.28 -11.07
C VAL A 170 -4.35 -1.54 -10.03
N GLN A 171 -4.02 -2.80 -9.79
CA GLN A 171 -2.89 -3.15 -8.91
C GLN A 171 -1.55 -2.77 -9.51
N GLN A 172 -1.37 -2.93 -10.82
CA GLN A 172 -0.16 -2.53 -11.52
C GLN A 172 0.00 -1.01 -11.50
N GLU A 173 -1.05 -0.23 -11.80
CA GLU A 173 -1.05 1.23 -11.69
C GLU A 173 -0.62 1.72 -10.30
N LYS A 174 -1.12 1.09 -9.24
CA LYS A 174 -0.72 1.40 -7.85
C LYS A 174 0.75 1.08 -7.57
N LYS A 175 1.34 0.11 -8.28
CA LYS A 175 2.76 -0.28 -8.16
C LYS A 175 3.68 0.58 -9.04
N MET A 176 3.13 1.34 -9.99
CA MET A 176 3.92 2.22 -10.85
C MET A 176 4.49 3.40 -10.06
N CYS A 177 5.75 3.72 -10.30
CA CYS A 177 6.35 4.90 -9.72
C CYS A 177 5.81 6.15 -10.42
N LYS A 178 5.25 7.07 -9.62
CA LYS A 178 4.66 8.35 -10.05
C LYS A 178 5.60 9.27 -10.84
N TYR A 179 6.90 8.98 -10.82
CA TYR A 179 7.92 9.78 -11.50
C TYR A 179 8.37 9.20 -12.84
N CYS A 180 8.29 7.88 -13.05
CA CYS A 180 8.78 7.26 -14.28
C CYS A 180 7.73 6.46 -15.04
N HIS A 181 6.52 6.26 -14.50
CA HIS A 181 5.44 5.51 -15.13
C HIS A 181 5.88 4.16 -15.74
N GLY A 182 6.98 3.57 -15.24
CA GLY A 182 7.53 2.31 -15.74
C GLY A 182 8.34 2.39 -17.04
N SER A 183 8.49 3.56 -17.66
CA SER A 183 9.30 3.71 -18.89
C SER A 183 10.80 3.52 -18.66
N GLY A 184 11.25 3.50 -17.40
CA GLY A 184 12.67 3.37 -17.05
C GLY A 184 13.54 4.58 -17.43
N TYR A 185 13.00 5.57 -18.15
CA TYR A 185 13.73 6.76 -18.62
C TYR A 185 14.05 7.77 -17.51
N LEU A 186 13.30 7.74 -16.40
CA LEU A 186 13.56 8.57 -15.22
C LEU A 186 14.10 7.70 -14.09
N ALA A 187 15.35 7.96 -13.70
CA ALA A 187 15.95 7.33 -12.54
C ALA A 187 15.26 7.84 -11.26
N CYS A 188 14.26 7.10 -10.76
CA CYS A 188 13.72 7.31 -9.43
C CYS A 188 14.84 7.10 -8.39
N ALA A 189 14.80 7.80 -7.25
CA ALA A 189 15.75 7.60 -6.16
C ALA A 189 15.88 6.12 -5.71
N ARG A 190 14.85 5.30 -5.96
CA ARG A 190 14.85 3.84 -5.77
C ARG A 190 15.61 3.06 -6.86
N CYS A 191 15.63 3.55 -8.10
CA CYS A 191 16.30 2.92 -9.25
C CYS A 191 17.78 3.32 -9.35
N SER A 192 18.14 4.55 -8.97
CA SER A 192 19.54 5.02 -8.97
C SER A 192 20.44 4.23 -8.02
N ALA A 193 19.91 3.69 -6.92
CA ALA A 193 20.67 2.90 -5.97
C ALA A 193 20.74 1.40 -6.30
N SER A 194 19.79 0.88 -7.09
CA SER A 194 19.63 -0.58 -7.32
C SER A 194 20.04 -1.05 -8.72
N GLY A 195 20.13 -0.15 -9.71
CA GLY A 195 20.63 -0.46 -11.06
C GLY A 195 19.83 -1.53 -11.82
N LYS A 196 18.56 -1.75 -11.46
CA LYS A 196 17.68 -2.74 -12.10
C LYS A 196 16.32 -2.08 -12.42
N CYS A 197 15.92 -2.16 -13.69
CA CYS A 197 14.55 -1.87 -14.11
C CYS A 197 13.72 -3.15 -13.99
N LEU A 198 12.48 -3.02 -13.49
CA LEU A 198 11.54 -4.12 -13.41
C LEU A 198 10.88 -4.29 -14.79
N TYR A 199 11.20 -5.39 -15.46
CA TYR A 199 10.37 -5.93 -16.53
C TYR A 199 9.90 -7.32 -16.08
N THR A 200 8.61 -7.48 -15.89
CA THR A 200 7.98 -8.76 -15.55
C THR A 200 7.53 -9.44 -16.84
N GLU A 201 8.15 -10.56 -17.20
CA GLU A 201 7.59 -11.50 -18.20
C GLU A 201 6.42 -12.30 -17.56
N PRO A 202 5.40 -12.71 -18.34
CA PRO A 202 4.20 -13.36 -17.80
C PRO A 202 4.45 -14.84 -17.46
N ILE A 203 3.67 -15.37 -16.54
CA ILE A 203 3.70 -16.78 -16.10
C ILE A 203 3.13 -17.66 -17.22
N SER A 204 3.94 -18.56 -17.80
CA SER A 204 3.42 -19.63 -18.65
C SER A 204 3.06 -20.85 -17.80
N VAL A 205 1.84 -21.36 -17.98
CA VAL A 205 1.37 -22.57 -17.32
C VAL A 205 1.45 -23.72 -18.32
N ASN A 206 2.52 -24.51 -18.27
CA ASN A 206 2.51 -25.84 -18.86
C ASN A 206 2.46 -26.87 -17.73
N GLY A 207 1.48 -27.77 -17.83
CA GLY A 207 1.18 -28.78 -16.83
C GLY A 207 2.35 -29.72 -16.56
N SER A 208 2.98 -29.56 -15.40
CA SER A 208 3.61 -30.63 -14.62
C SER A 208 4.03 -30.04 -13.27
N TYR A 209 3.77 -30.76 -12.20
CA TYR A 209 4.05 -30.33 -10.83
C TYR A 209 5.56 -30.11 -10.62
N GLN A 210 6.01 -28.86 -10.67
CA GLN A 210 7.32 -28.42 -10.18
C GLN A 210 7.17 -27.08 -9.43
N PRO A 211 7.99 -26.83 -8.39
CA PRO A 211 7.85 -25.63 -7.57
C PRO A 211 8.27 -24.38 -8.36
N LEU A 212 7.50 -23.31 -8.16
CA LEU A 212 7.64 -21.99 -8.78
C LEU A 212 9.09 -21.48 -8.68
N ARG A 213 9.76 -21.28 -9.82
CA ARG A 213 11.02 -20.53 -9.89
C ARG A 213 10.74 -19.03 -9.85
N VAL A 214 11.50 -18.31 -9.03
CA VAL A 214 11.50 -16.85 -8.93
C VAL A 214 11.86 -16.23 -10.30
N PRO A 215 11.20 -15.13 -10.73
CA PRO A 215 11.49 -14.48 -12.01
C PRO A 215 12.95 -14.00 -12.07
N SER A 216 13.63 -14.29 -13.17
CA SER A 216 15.00 -13.79 -13.40
C SER A 216 14.97 -12.35 -13.92
N LEU A 217 15.53 -11.40 -13.16
CA LEU A 217 15.67 -10.02 -13.59
C LEU A 217 16.78 -9.89 -14.66
N LYS A 218 16.44 -9.45 -15.88
CA LYS A 218 17.44 -9.07 -16.89
C LYS A 218 17.91 -7.62 -16.66
N ARG A 219 19.22 -7.39 -16.75
CA ARG A 219 19.83 -6.05 -16.75
C ARG A 219 19.55 -5.37 -18.09
N CYS A 220 19.32 -4.06 -18.06
CA CYS A 220 19.20 -3.25 -19.26
C CYS A 220 20.54 -3.26 -20.03
N ALA A 221 20.48 -3.43 -21.35
CA ALA A 221 21.65 -3.52 -22.23
C ALA A 221 22.56 -2.28 -22.17
N ASN A 222 22.02 -1.13 -21.75
CA ASN A 222 22.76 0.12 -21.68
C ASN A 222 23.54 0.34 -20.37
N CYS A 223 23.50 -0.62 -19.43
CA CYS A 223 24.25 -0.59 -18.16
C CYS A 223 25.25 -1.75 -18.00
N SER A 224 25.44 -2.57 -19.03
CA SER A 224 26.36 -3.71 -19.02
C SER A 224 27.73 -3.35 -19.60
N GLY A 225 28.43 -2.42 -18.95
CA GLY A 225 29.83 -2.10 -19.23
C GLY A 225 30.76 -2.63 -18.14
N ILE A 226 31.44 -3.74 -18.44
CA ILE A 226 32.77 -4.16 -17.92
C ILE A 226 32.85 -4.63 -16.46
N GLY A 227 33.25 -5.91 -16.29
CA GLY A 227 33.73 -6.45 -15.01
C GLY A 227 33.23 -7.87 -14.70
N LYS A 228 33.76 -8.88 -15.39
CA LYS A 228 33.52 -10.29 -15.07
C LYS A 228 34.26 -10.69 -13.78
N SER A 229 33.54 -11.12 -12.75
CA SER A 229 34.00 -12.24 -11.91
C SER A 229 32.77 -13.01 -11.39
N ARG A 230 32.66 -14.27 -11.80
CA ARG A 230 31.60 -15.18 -11.34
C ARG A 230 31.95 -15.62 -9.91
N ARG A 231 31.43 -14.92 -8.91
CA ARG A 231 31.13 -15.53 -7.60
C ARG A 231 29.64 -15.82 -7.56
N LYS A 232 29.29 -17.04 -7.18
CA LYS A 232 27.92 -17.52 -7.01
C LYS A 232 27.31 -16.79 -5.81
N THR A 233 26.81 -15.58 -6.04
CA THR A 233 26.13 -14.76 -5.03
C THR A 233 24.76 -15.38 -4.77
N ARG A 234 24.56 -15.89 -3.56
CA ARG A 234 23.24 -16.24 -3.01
C ARG A 234 22.31 -15.04 -3.21
N GLU A 235 21.07 -15.27 -3.64
CA GLU A 235 20.05 -14.24 -3.78
C GLU A 235 20.01 -13.39 -2.50
N PRO A 236 20.18 -12.05 -2.57
CA PRO A 236 19.93 -11.21 -1.43
C PRO A 236 18.42 -11.28 -1.18
N LYS A 237 18.03 -11.91 -0.06
CA LYS A 237 16.72 -11.63 0.54
C LYS A 237 16.62 -10.11 0.67
N GLU A 238 15.48 -9.52 0.36
CA GLU A 238 15.21 -8.14 0.78
C GLU A 238 15.32 -8.11 2.30
N GLU A 239 16.50 -7.76 2.80
CA GLU A 239 16.69 -7.32 4.16
C GLU A 239 15.93 -6.00 4.23
N THR A 240 14.67 -6.07 4.65
CA THR A 240 14.03 -4.93 5.27
C THR A 240 14.99 -4.50 6.37
N VAL A 241 15.65 -3.35 6.16
CA VAL A 241 16.51 -2.75 7.18
C VAL A 241 15.58 -2.38 8.33
N THR A 242 15.37 -3.32 9.24
CA THR A 242 14.58 -3.12 10.45
C THR A 242 15.44 -2.29 11.37
N LEU A 243 15.15 -0.99 11.39
CA LEU A 243 15.68 -0.05 12.37
C LEU A 243 15.02 -0.34 13.73
N GLY A 244 15.34 -1.50 14.30
CA GLY A 244 14.89 -1.93 15.62
C GLY A 244 16.07 -1.96 16.60
N PRO A 245 15.80 -1.92 17.91
CA PRO A 245 16.84 -2.08 18.92
C PRO A 245 17.51 -3.46 18.77
N ALA A 246 18.85 -3.47 18.73
CA ALA A 246 19.64 -4.70 18.70
C ALA A 246 19.55 -5.38 20.07
N THR A 247 18.62 -6.33 20.20
CA THR A 247 18.42 -7.12 21.43
C THR A 247 19.00 -8.51 21.29
N ARG A 248 19.40 -9.10 22.43
CA ARG A 248 19.87 -10.49 22.46
C ARG A 248 18.70 -11.44 22.30
N GLU A 249 18.97 -12.64 21.81
CA GLU A 249 17.96 -13.68 21.65
C GLU A 249 17.28 -13.98 22.99
N GLY A 250 15.96 -13.82 23.06
CA GLY A 250 15.16 -14.03 24.28
C GLY A 250 14.84 -12.77 25.08
N GLU A 251 15.47 -11.63 24.78
CA GLU A 251 15.20 -10.36 25.46
C GLU A 251 13.97 -9.67 24.86
N LEU A 252 13.12 -9.12 25.73
CA LEU A 252 11.88 -8.46 25.32
C LEU A 252 12.03 -6.95 25.38
N VAL A 253 11.79 -6.30 24.24
CA VAL A 253 11.67 -4.84 24.16
C VAL A 253 10.28 -4.45 24.63
N PHE A 254 10.22 -3.71 25.74
CA PHE A 254 8.97 -3.21 26.31
C PHE A 254 8.63 -1.81 25.81
N GLY A 255 7.39 -1.63 25.37
CA GLY A 255 6.75 -0.32 25.19
C GLY A 255 5.59 -0.14 26.17
N VAL A 256 4.97 1.03 26.16
CA VAL A 256 3.76 1.33 26.95
C VAL A 256 2.60 1.61 26.02
N ALA A 257 1.55 0.81 26.11
CA ALA A 257 0.29 1.00 25.42
C ALA A 257 -0.70 1.77 26.30
N HIS A 258 -0.90 3.03 25.97
CA HIS A 258 -1.95 3.88 26.52
C HIS A 258 -3.25 3.61 25.78
N ILE A 259 -4.16 2.88 26.41
CA ILE A 259 -5.49 2.59 25.87
C ILE A 259 -6.47 3.59 26.50
N PHE A 260 -6.85 4.61 25.73
CA PHE A 260 -7.88 5.55 26.16
C PHE A 260 -9.23 5.13 25.59
N ALA A 261 -10.12 4.64 26.45
CA ALA A 261 -11.43 4.15 26.07
C ALA A 261 -12.52 5.08 26.62
N SER A 262 -13.09 5.91 25.75
CA SER A 262 -14.28 6.71 26.05
C SER A 262 -15.54 6.04 25.47
N PHE A 263 -16.69 6.64 25.73
CA PHE A 263 -17.96 6.21 25.12
C PHE A 263 -18.12 6.64 23.65
N ASN A 264 -17.31 7.59 23.18
CA ASN A 264 -17.42 8.12 21.82
C ASN A 264 -16.33 7.55 20.90
N ASP A 265 -15.11 7.39 21.39
CA ASP A 265 -14.00 6.83 20.63
C ASP A 265 -13.01 6.08 21.54
N THR A 266 -12.18 5.26 20.90
CA THR A 266 -11.10 4.48 21.51
C THR A 266 -9.76 4.80 20.86
N PHE A 267 -8.74 5.06 21.68
CA PHE A 267 -7.40 5.38 21.23
C PHE A 267 -6.44 4.30 21.71
N ILE A 268 -5.60 3.84 20.81
CA ILE A 268 -4.50 2.93 21.13
C ILE A 268 -3.22 3.65 20.75
N HIS A 269 -2.47 4.01 21.78
CA HIS A 269 -1.29 4.82 21.66
C HIS A 269 -0.11 4.12 22.31
N VAL A 270 0.86 3.71 21.50
CA VAL A 270 2.07 3.03 21.97
C VAL A 270 3.22 4.02 21.99
N THR A 271 3.84 4.14 23.15
CA THR A 271 5.00 4.97 23.42
C THR A 271 6.17 4.14 23.92
N ASP A 272 7.31 4.79 24.06
CA ASP A 272 8.44 4.30 24.85
C ASP A 272 8.09 4.20 26.35
N LEU A 273 9.03 3.65 27.14
CA LEU A 273 8.91 3.51 28.60
C LEU A 273 8.84 4.87 29.32
N SER A 274 9.49 5.90 28.80
CA SER A 274 9.40 7.27 29.35
C SER A 274 8.03 7.89 29.11
N GLY A 275 7.31 7.42 28.08
CA GLY A 275 6.02 7.96 27.66
C GLY A 275 6.14 9.30 26.91
N ARG A 276 7.35 9.68 26.48
CA ARG A 276 7.63 10.96 25.80
C ARG A 276 7.57 10.79 24.28
N GLU A 277 8.12 9.70 23.76
CA GLU A 277 8.18 9.47 22.33
C GLU A 277 7.07 8.52 21.88
N THR A 278 6.35 8.95 20.85
CA THR A 278 5.20 8.22 20.32
C THR A 278 5.64 7.33 19.18
N MET A 279 5.49 6.02 19.33
CA MET A 279 5.86 5.07 18.27
C MET A 279 4.71 4.89 17.29
N VAL A 280 3.50 4.62 17.81
CA VAL A 280 2.31 4.41 16.98
C VAL A 280 1.07 4.95 17.68
N ARG A 281 0.22 5.67 16.94
CA ARG A 281 -1.09 6.11 17.41
C ARG A 281 -2.16 5.81 16.37
N ILE A 282 -3.17 5.04 16.75
CA ILE A 282 -4.34 4.74 15.91
C ILE A 282 -5.59 4.81 16.78
N THR A 283 -6.68 5.33 16.23
CA THR A 283 -7.98 5.41 16.90
C THR A 283 -9.00 4.50 16.22
N GLY A 284 -10.10 4.20 16.94
CA GLY A 284 -11.24 3.47 16.40
C GLY A 284 -11.88 4.21 15.22
N GLY A 285 -12.06 5.52 15.36
CA GLY A 285 -12.58 6.37 14.29
C GLY A 285 -11.72 6.44 13.02
N MET A 286 -10.42 6.15 13.09
CA MET A 286 -9.60 6.04 11.86
C MET A 286 -9.92 4.79 11.03
N LYS A 287 -10.53 3.77 11.65
CA LYS A 287 -10.80 2.47 11.02
C LYS A 287 -12.25 2.32 10.56
N VAL A 288 -13.16 3.08 11.15
CA VAL A 288 -14.59 3.05 10.83
C VAL A 288 -15.02 4.42 10.35
N LYS A 289 -15.83 4.46 9.28
CA LYS A 289 -16.29 5.72 8.68
C LYS A 289 -17.57 6.29 9.32
N ALA A 290 -18.21 5.53 10.20
CA ALA A 290 -19.47 5.89 10.83
C ALA A 290 -19.22 6.41 12.26
N ASP A 291 -19.64 7.64 12.53
CA ASP A 291 -19.42 8.33 13.80
C ASP A 291 -19.98 7.56 15.01
N ARG A 292 -21.10 6.87 14.83
CA ARG A 292 -21.74 6.08 15.90
C ARG A 292 -20.91 4.85 16.31
N ASP A 293 -20.07 4.35 15.41
CA ASP A 293 -19.38 3.07 15.53
C ASP A 293 -17.90 3.26 15.89
N GLU A 294 -17.45 4.49 16.15
CA GLU A 294 -16.07 4.83 16.55
C GLU A 294 -15.66 4.20 17.89
N SER A 295 -16.57 4.17 18.87
CA SER A 295 -16.34 3.51 20.17
C SER A 295 -16.60 2.00 20.15
N SER A 296 -17.08 1.46 19.04
CA SER A 296 -17.49 0.06 18.95
C SER A 296 -16.33 -0.89 19.29
N PRO A 297 -16.60 -2.04 19.91
CA PRO A 297 -15.57 -3.02 20.21
C PRO A 297 -14.86 -3.54 18.94
N TYR A 298 -15.57 -3.53 17.81
CA TYR A 298 -15.01 -3.93 16.52
C TYR A 298 -13.99 -2.91 15.99
N ALA A 299 -14.29 -1.61 16.06
CA ALA A 299 -13.36 -0.54 15.69
C ALA A 299 -12.06 -0.61 16.51
N ALA A 300 -12.19 -0.80 17.82
CA ALA A 300 -11.06 -0.93 18.75
C ALA A 300 -10.18 -2.16 18.43
N MET A 301 -10.80 -3.29 18.02
CA MET A 301 -10.08 -4.49 17.63
C MET A 301 -9.24 -4.27 16.37
N LEU A 302 -9.81 -3.65 15.33
CA LEU A 302 -9.09 -3.34 14.10
C LEU A 302 -7.91 -2.40 14.39
N ALA A 303 -8.16 -1.32 15.14
CA ALA A 303 -7.11 -0.39 15.53
C ALA A 303 -5.96 -1.10 16.27
N ALA A 304 -6.27 -2.05 17.17
CA ALA A 304 -5.26 -2.80 17.92
C ALA A 304 -4.38 -3.69 17.02
N GLN A 305 -4.99 -4.34 16.02
CA GLN A 305 -4.27 -5.17 15.06
C GLN A 305 -3.27 -4.32 14.26
N ASP A 306 -3.70 -3.18 13.74
CA ASP A 306 -2.82 -2.28 13.00
C ASP A 306 -1.68 -1.69 13.84
N VAL A 307 -1.96 -1.35 15.11
CA VAL A 307 -0.93 -0.90 16.04
C VAL A 307 0.11 -2.00 16.24
N SER A 308 -0.34 -3.23 16.51
CA SER A 308 0.57 -4.35 16.75
C SER A 308 1.45 -4.68 15.54
N GLN A 309 0.93 -4.54 14.32
CA GLN A 309 1.72 -4.73 13.11
C GLN A 309 2.87 -3.72 13.03
N ARG A 310 2.56 -2.43 13.22
CA ARG A 310 3.58 -1.36 13.23
C ARG A 310 4.57 -1.49 14.39
N CYS A 311 4.12 -1.93 15.56
CA CYS A 311 5.01 -2.19 16.69
C CYS A 311 6.03 -3.30 16.39
N LYS A 312 5.62 -4.35 15.67
CA LYS A 312 6.52 -5.44 15.24
C LYS A 312 7.54 -4.97 14.20
N GLU A 313 7.12 -4.09 13.28
CA GLU A 313 8.04 -3.47 12.30
C GLU A 313 9.14 -2.66 12.99
N LEU A 314 8.83 -2.03 14.14
CA LEU A 314 9.76 -1.27 14.97
C LEU A 314 10.56 -2.14 15.97
N GLY A 315 10.31 -3.44 16.05
CA GLY A 315 11.00 -4.37 16.96
C GLY A 315 10.51 -4.34 18.41
N ILE A 316 9.29 -3.85 18.68
CA ILE A 316 8.67 -3.92 20.01
C ILE A 316 7.96 -5.27 20.15
N ASN A 317 8.29 -6.02 21.20
CA ASN A 317 7.76 -7.37 21.40
C ASN A 317 6.79 -7.46 22.58
N ALA A 318 6.92 -6.58 23.57
CA ALA A 318 6.12 -6.58 24.79
C ALA A 318 5.55 -5.20 25.09
N LEU A 319 4.38 -5.15 25.73
CA LEU A 319 3.68 -3.91 26.08
C LEU A 319 3.21 -3.93 27.53
N HIS A 320 3.50 -2.86 28.27
CA HIS A 320 2.79 -2.48 29.48
C HIS A 320 1.51 -1.75 29.11
N ILE A 321 0.39 -2.11 29.71
CA ILE A 321 -0.89 -1.49 29.39
C ILE A 321 -1.29 -0.50 30.47
N LYS A 322 -1.55 0.73 30.05
CA LYS A 322 -2.15 1.78 30.87
C LYS A 322 -3.54 2.05 30.34
N LEU A 323 -4.55 1.51 31.03
CA LEU A 323 -5.94 1.70 30.68
C LEU A 323 -6.43 3.05 31.24
N ARG A 324 -7.14 3.82 30.43
CA ARG A 324 -7.64 5.15 30.81
C ARG A 324 -9.08 5.34 30.33
N ALA A 325 -9.99 5.59 31.26
CA ALA A 325 -11.31 6.16 30.97
C ALA A 325 -11.25 7.70 30.94
N THR A 326 -12.37 8.35 30.63
CA THR A 326 -12.44 9.82 30.56
C THR A 326 -12.08 10.51 31.88
N GLY A 327 -12.56 9.98 33.02
CA GLY A 327 -12.21 10.43 34.36
C GLY A 327 -12.54 11.90 34.66
N GLY A 328 -11.87 12.46 35.67
CA GLY A 328 -12.12 13.81 36.15
C GLY A 328 -13.52 13.95 36.73
N ASN A 329 -14.27 14.94 36.24
CA ASN A 329 -15.66 15.16 36.59
C ASN A 329 -16.65 14.33 35.74
N LYS A 330 -16.17 13.53 34.77
CA LYS A 330 -16.98 12.68 33.89
C LYS A 330 -17.00 11.23 34.41
N THR A 331 -17.30 10.28 33.52
CA THR A 331 -17.35 8.86 33.80
C THR A 331 -15.96 8.29 34.06
N LYS A 332 -15.80 7.56 35.16
CA LYS A 332 -14.59 6.83 35.51
C LYS A 332 -14.56 5.41 34.94
N THR A 333 -15.70 4.92 34.45
CA THR A 333 -15.81 3.61 33.82
C THR A 333 -15.23 3.64 32.41
N PRO A 334 -14.35 2.67 32.05
CA PRO A 334 -13.81 2.59 30.70
C PRO A 334 -14.91 2.27 29.69
N GLY A 335 -14.77 2.81 28.48
CA GLY A 335 -15.70 2.57 27.38
C GLY A 335 -15.66 1.14 26.82
N PRO A 336 -16.61 0.79 25.93
CA PRO A 336 -16.83 -0.58 25.45
C PRO A 336 -15.63 -1.17 24.68
N GLY A 337 -14.84 -0.35 23.99
CA GLY A 337 -13.67 -0.84 23.23
C GLY A 337 -12.42 -1.17 24.07
N ALA A 338 -12.41 -0.89 25.38
CA ALA A 338 -11.25 -1.15 26.26
C ALA A 338 -10.82 -2.63 26.27
N GLN A 339 -11.75 -3.52 26.61
CA GLN A 339 -11.49 -4.96 26.71
C GLN A 339 -11.18 -5.58 25.35
N SER A 340 -11.83 -5.09 24.29
CA SER A 340 -11.64 -5.58 22.93
C SER A 340 -10.25 -5.23 22.40
N ALA A 341 -9.78 -4.00 22.61
CA ALA A 341 -8.42 -3.59 22.26
C ALA A 341 -7.36 -4.43 22.99
N LEU A 342 -7.52 -4.62 24.31
CA LEU A 342 -6.61 -5.43 25.14
C LEU A 342 -6.50 -6.87 24.61
N ARG A 343 -7.64 -7.51 24.36
CA ARG A 343 -7.69 -8.89 23.85
C ARG A 343 -7.11 -8.99 22.44
N ALA A 344 -7.32 -7.98 21.60
CA ALA A 344 -6.80 -7.95 20.24
C ALA A 344 -5.27 -7.83 20.21
N LEU A 345 -4.67 -7.00 21.08
CA LEU A 345 -3.21 -6.90 21.24
C LEU A 345 -2.61 -8.23 21.73
N ALA A 346 -3.29 -8.94 22.64
CA ALA A 346 -2.85 -10.27 23.09
C ALA A 346 -2.85 -11.28 21.93
N ARG A 347 -3.95 -11.32 21.16
CA ARG A 347 -4.10 -12.26 20.03
C ARG A 347 -3.16 -11.96 18.88
N SER A 348 -2.78 -10.70 18.67
CA SER A 348 -1.83 -10.34 17.63
C SER A 348 -0.37 -10.68 17.99
N GLY A 349 -0.12 -11.29 19.16
CA GLY A 349 1.18 -11.83 19.54
C GLY A 349 2.10 -10.85 20.27
N MET A 350 1.57 -9.73 20.77
CA MET A 350 2.31 -8.86 21.69
C MET A 350 2.30 -9.48 23.09
N LYS A 351 3.47 -9.55 23.75
CA LYS A 351 3.52 -10.03 25.13
C LYS A 351 3.01 -8.96 26.09
N ILE A 352 1.98 -9.28 26.86
CA ILE A 352 1.39 -8.36 27.83
C ILE A 352 2.21 -8.40 29.13
N GLY A 353 2.66 -7.24 29.57
CA GLY A 353 3.28 -7.05 30.89
C GLY A 353 2.25 -6.63 31.93
N ARG A 354 2.63 -5.65 32.75
CA ARG A 354 1.75 -5.03 33.76
C ARG A 354 0.56 -4.30 33.14
N ILE A 355 -0.59 -4.40 33.79
CA ILE A 355 -1.82 -3.69 33.45
C ILE A 355 -2.14 -2.75 34.61
N GLU A 356 -2.24 -1.46 34.32
CA GLU A 356 -2.51 -0.40 35.30
C GLU A 356 -3.72 0.42 34.83
N ASP A 357 -4.58 0.81 35.77
CA ASP A 357 -5.61 1.82 35.52
C ASP A 357 -5.05 3.21 35.87
N VAL A 358 -4.96 4.07 34.87
CA VAL A 358 -4.50 5.47 34.97
C VAL A 358 -5.64 6.46 34.74
N THR A 359 -6.87 6.06 35.05
CA THR A 359 -8.02 6.98 35.08
C THR A 359 -7.73 8.17 36.00
N PRO A 360 -7.86 9.41 35.51
CA PRO A 360 -7.62 10.57 36.36
C PRO A 360 -8.74 10.68 37.40
N ILE A 361 -8.40 10.43 38.66
CA ILE A 361 -9.31 10.53 39.81
C ILE A 361 -8.93 11.80 40.58
N PRO A 362 -9.76 12.86 40.55
CA PRO A 362 -9.50 14.06 41.31
C PRO A 362 -9.83 13.83 42.80
N THR A 363 -9.11 14.50 43.70
CA THR A 363 -9.39 14.52 45.15
C THR A 363 -10.71 15.21 45.43
N ASP A 364 -10.87 16.42 44.89
CA ASP A 364 -12.14 17.13 44.76
C ASP A 364 -12.30 17.60 43.31
N SER A 365 -13.54 17.67 42.82
CA SER A 365 -13.83 17.87 41.40
C SER A 365 -14.56 19.18 41.13
N THR A 366 -14.28 19.78 39.97
CA THR A 366 -15.07 20.90 39.48
C THR A 366 -16.51 20.45 39.15
N ARG A 367 -17.43 21.41 39.14
CA ARG A 367 -18.84 21.17 38.80
C ARG A 367 -18.97 20.39 37.49
N ARG A 368 -19.74 19.29 37.53
CA ARG A 368 -20.02 18.45 36.35
C ARG A 368 -20.77 19.23 35.26
N LYS A 369 -20.53 18.86 34.00
CA LYS A 369 -21.30 19.39 32.86
C LYS A 369 -22.77 18.96 33.00
N GLY A 370 -23.66 19.93 33.18
CA GLY A 370 -25.10 19.72 33.34
C GLY A 370 -25.72 20.72 34.32
N GLY A 371 -27.05 20.90 34.22
CA GLY A 371 -27.81 21.65 35.21
C GLY A 371 -27.90 20.87 36.53
N ARG A 372 -28.36 21.53 37.61
CA ARG A 372 -28.64 20.86 38.90
C ARG A 372 -29.60 19.67 38.76
N ARG A 373 -30.50 19.75 37.78
CA ARG A 373 -31.50 18.71 37.44
C ARG A 373 -30.95 17.59 36.56
N GLY A 374 -29.66 17.61 36.19
CA GLY A 374 -29.03 16.62 35.33
C GLY A 374 -29.34 16.80 33.84
N ARG A 375 -28.94 15.80 33.04
CA ARG A 375 -29.29 15.69 31.61
C ARG A 375 -30.65 14.99 31.51
N ARG A 376 -31.65 15.69 30.97
CA ARG A 376 -32.96 15.12 30.61
C ARG A 376 -32.92 14.87 29.11
N LEU A 377 -33.13 13.62 28.71
CA LEU A 377 -33.20 13.20 27.31
C LEU A 377 -34.66 12.94 26.96
#